data_AF-A0A3A6RVX8-F1
#
_entry.id   AF-A0A3A6RVX8-F1
#
_cell.length_a   1.000
_cell.length_b   1.000
_cell.length_c   1.000
_cell.angle_alpha   90.00
_cell.angle_beta   90.00
_cell.angle_gamma   90.00
#
_symmetry.space_group_name_H-M   'P 1'
#
loop_
_entity.id
_entity.type
_entity.pdbx_description
1 polymer ?
#
loop_
_entity_poly.entity_id
_entity_poly.type
_entity_poly.pdbx_seq_one_letter_code
_entity_poly.pdbx_strand_id
1 'polypeptide(L)'
;MDVQETYESLLKGYQQIVFDDLTPKLALYHSLYKKYEENNEVFLDKAGIFAYIIQSLEVDTLLLMAKLLDGKRSDRNIIKFIDFSDSNRLAINWKNGNIPAELSKKHKGLIAEQQATINRITVRRDKFLAHSDKQYFLNRAKLDEDYPVSIDDLIGVVQCFQRILTDHSFGLMSGGRASYEGVFYIAVDNLLNKIMYPEHFKWPCANPDETF
;
A
#
# COMPACT_ATOMS: atom_id res chain seq x y z
N MET A 1 -25.85 -1.28 -16.26
CA MET A 1 -24.87 -0.26 -15.88
C MET A 1 -24.22 0.20 -17.17
N ASP A 2 -24.35 1.48 -17.49
CA ASP A 2 -23.72 2.00 -18.72
C ASP A 2 -22.18 2.07 -18.54
N VAL A 3 -21.47 2.39 -19.63
CA VAL A 3 -20.00 2.44 -19.66
C VAL A 3 -19.44 3.49 -18.69
N GLN A 4 -20.09 4.64 -18.56
CA GLN A 4 -19.71 5.73 -17.66
C GLN A 4 -19.88 5.31 -16.20
N GLU A 5 -21.05 4.79 -15.83
CA GLU A 5 -21.33 4.29 -14.48
C GLU A 5 -20.34 3.20 -14.06
N THR A 6 -20.00 2.31 -15.00
CA THR A 6 -19.01 1.26 -14.78
C THR A 6 -17.62 1.83 -14.55
N TYR A 7 -17.20 2.78 -15.37
CA TYR A 7 -15.92 3.47 -15.23
C TYR A 7 -15.78 4.17 -13.87
N GLU A 8 -16.79 4.96 -13.47
CA GLU A 8 -16.80 5.68 -12.20
C GLU A 8 -16.77 4.73 -11.00
N SER A 9 -17.56 3.64 -11.06
CA SER A 9 -17.60 2.62 -10.02
C SER A 9 -16.26 1.90 -9.88
N LEU A 10 -15.62 1.56 -10.99
CA LEU A 10 -14.28 0.97 -10.99
C LEU A 10 -13.25 1.93 -10.40
N LEU A 11 -13.22 3.18 -10.86
CA LEU A 11 -12.29 4.18 -10.35
C LEU A 11 -12.45 4.35 -8.84
N LYS A 12 -13.68 4.52 -8.36
CA LYS A 12 -13.97 4.64 -6.91
C LYS A 12 -13.49 3.42 -6.14
N GLY A 13 -13.76 2.22 -6.63
CA GLY A 13 -13.31 0.98 -5.99
C GLY A 13 -11.78 0.88 -5.90
N TYR A 14 -11.06 1.19 -6.98
CA TYR A 14 -9.60 1.21 -6.95
C TYR A 14 -9.05 2.32 -6.05
N GLN A 15 -9.68 3.49 -6.03
CA GLN A 15 -9.30 4.57 -5.15
C GLN A 15 -9.47 4.18 -3.67
N GLN A 16 -10.53 3.47 -3.30
CA GLN A 16 -10.70 2.96 -1.94
C GLN A 16 -9.57 2.00 -1.57
N ILE A 17 -9.31 1.01 -2.41
CA ILE A 17 -8.26 0.03 -2.15
C ILE A 17 -6.88 0.70 -2.05
N VAL A 18 -6.55 1.61 -2.96
CA VAL A 18 -5.20 2.21 -3.00
C VAL A 18 -5.02 3.27 -1.91
N PHE A 19 -5.95 4.22 -1.78
CA PHE A 19 -5.77 5.37 -0.88
C PHE A 19 -6.23 5.09 0.55
N ASP A 20 -7.28 4.29 0.75
CA ASP A 20 -7.89 4.09 2.08
C ASP A 20 -7.42 2.80 2.75
N ASP A 21 -7.05 1.77 1.98
CA ASP A 21 -6.57 0.50 2.55
C ASP A 21 -5.05 0.36 2.44
N LEU A 22 -4.51 0.37 1.21
CA LEU A 22 -3.12 0.00 0.94
C LEU A 22 -2.13 1.05 1.44
N THR A 23 -2.39 2.33 1.15
CA THR A 23 -1.49 3.44 1.53
C THR A 23 -1.32 3.54 3.05
N PRO A 24 -2.39 3.53 3.88
CA PRO A 24 -2.28 3.52 5.34
C PRO A 24 -1.50 2.32 5.88
N LYS A 25 -1.76 1.12 5.37
CA LYS A 25 -1.08 -0.10 5.83
C LYS A 25 0.41 -0.08 5.52
N LEU A 26 0.78 0.36 4.32
CA LEU A 26 2.17 0.52 3.95
C LEU A 26 2.87 1.60 4.79
N ALA A 27 2.19 2.73 5.06
CA ALA A 27 2.74 3.78 5.93
C ALA A 27 2.95 3.28 7.37
N LEU A 28 1.99 2.54 7.92
CA LEU A 28 2.12 1.89 9.23
C LEU A 28 3.27 0.87 9.25
N TYR A 29 3.33 -0.01 8.24
CA TYR A 29 4.39 -0.99 8.10
C TYR A 29 5.76 -0.31 8.07
N HIS A 30 5.94 0.68 7.19
CA HIS A 30 7.19 1.39 7.05
C HIS A 30 7.58 2.10 8.35
N SER A 31 6.67 2.83 8.97
CA SER A 31 6.97 3.59 10.19
C SER A 31 7.36 2.68 11.36
N LEU A 32 6.61 1.58 11.57
CA LEU A 32 6.92 0.60 12.61
C LEU A 32 8.25 -0.11 12.33
N TYR A 33 8.46 -0.57 11.09
CA TYR A 33 9.67 -1.28 10.70
C TYR A 33 10.90 -0.40 10.84
N LYS A 34 10.83 0.86 10.42
CA LYS A 34 11.91 1.83 10.59
C LYS A 34 12.30 2.01 12.06
N LYS A 35 11.32 2.13 12.97
CA LYS A 35 11.57 2.26 14.41
C LYS A 35 12.16 0.99 15.02
N TYR A 36 11.70 -0.17 14.55
CA TYR A 36 12.27 -1.45 14.92
C TYR A 36 13.74 -1.55 14.54
N GLU A 37 14.10 -1.20 13.30
CA GLU A 37 15.49 -1.21 12.83
C GLU A 37 16.37 -0.20 13.58
N GLU A 38 15.87 1.02 13.83
CA GLU A 38 16.63 2.08 14.51
C GLU A 38 16.89 1.79 16.00
N ASN A 39 16.01 1.05 16.67
CA ASN A 39 16.03 0.88 18.14
C ASN A 39 15.72 -0.55 18.58
N ASN A 40 16.24 -1.56 17.88
CA ASN A 40 15.84 -2.96 18.00
C ASN A 40 15.78 -3.48 19.45
N GLU A 41 16.81 -3.25 20.26
CA GLU A 41 16.85 -3.73 21.65
C GLU A 41 15.71 -3.14 22.51
N VAL A 42 15.55 -1.81 22.50
CA VAL A 42 14.50 -1.12 23.26
C VAL A 42 13.12 -1.47 22.70
N PHE A 43 13.01 -1.60 21.38
CA PHE A 43 11.76 -1.96 20.71
C PHE A 43 11.31 -3.37 21.11
N LEU A 44 12.21 -4.35 21.12
CA LEU A 44 11.88 -5.71 21.54
C LEU A 44 11.52 -5.79 23.02
N ASP A 45 12.22 -5.05 23.89
CA ASP A 45 11.94 -5.01 25.33
C ASP A 45 10.59 -4.35 25.66
N LYS A 46 10.30 -3.19 25.07
CA LYS A 46 9.14 -2.34 25.44
C LYS A 46 7.93 -2.52 24.53
N ALA A 47 8.16 -2.81 23.26
CA ALA A 47 7.16 -2.77 22.19
C ALA A 47 7.16 -4.08 21.37
N GLY A 48 7.72 -5.18 21.89
CA GLY A 48 7.95 -6.42 21.13
C GLY A 48 6.71 -7.01 20.45
N ILE A 49 5.51 -6.76 20.98
CA ILE A 49 4.25 -7.16 20.33
C ILE A 49 4.08 -6.56 18.93
N PHE A 50 4.62 -5.37 18.67
CA PHE A 50 4.56 -4.72 17.37
C PHE A 50 5.41 -5.43 16.31
N ALA A 51 6.38 -6.27 16.69
CA ALA A 51 7.11 -7.10 15.72
C ALA A 51 6.16 -8.07 14.96
N TYR A 52 5.16 -8.62 15.64
CA TYR A 52 4.12 -9.44 15.00
C TYR A 52 3.18 -8.60 14.13
N ILE A 53 2.90 -7.37 14.53
CA ILE A 53 2.09 -6.42 13.74
C ILE A 53 2.83 -6.04 12.45
N ILE A 54 4.14 -5.78 12.52
CA ILE A 54 5.00 -5.54 11.36
C ILE A 54 4.89 -6.70 10.36
N GLN A 55 5.08 -7.94 10.82
CA GLN A 55 4.98 -9.12 9.95
C GLN A 55 3.59 -9.29 9.33
N SER A 56 2.52 -9.04 10.11
CA SER A 56 1.15 -9.11 9.58
C SER A 56 0.88 -8.03 8.55
N LEU A 57 1.38 -6.81 8.76
CA LEU A 57 1.23 -5.70 7.83
C LEU A 57 2.01 -5.93 6.54
N GLU A 58 3.22 -6.50 6.62
CA GLU A 58 4.00 -6.91 5.43
C GLU A 58 3.19 -7.87 4.56
N VAL A 59 2.68 -8.95 5.16
CA VAL A 59 1.89 -9.96 4.44
C VAL A 59 0.64 -9.37 3.81
N ASP A 60 -0.16 -8.62 4.58
CA ASP A 60 -1.40 -8.03 4.07
C ASP A 60 -1.13 -7.02 2.95
N THR A 61 -0.08 -6.21 3.08
CA THR A 61 0.36 -5.25 2.06
C THR A 61 0.76 -5.97 0.77
N LEU A 62 1.58 -7.02 0.85
CA LEU A 62 1.97 -7.81 -0.32
C LEU A 62 0.76 -8.47 -1.00
N LEU A 63 -0.20 -9.00 -0.23
CA LEU A 63 -1.42 -9.60 -0.77
C LEU A 63 -2.29 -8.59 -1.50
N LEU A 64 -2.53 -7.42 -0.90
CA LEU A 64 -3.31 -6.34 -1.53
C LEU A 64 -2.66 -5.83 -2.81
N MET A 65 -1.34 -5.63 -2.81
CA MET A 65 -0.61 -5.25 -4.02
C MET A 65 -0.72 -6.33 -5.09
N ALA A 66 -0.47 -7.58 -4.74
CA ALA A 66 -0.53 -8.67 -5.71
C ALA A 66 -1.94 -8.84 -6.30
N LYS A 67 -3.00 -8.57 -5.54
CA LYS A 67 -4.39 -8.55 -6.05
C LYS A 67 -4.60 -7.45 -7.10
N LEU A 68 -4.08 -6.24 -6.86
CA LEU A 68 -4.15 -5.13 -7.81
C LEU A 68 -3.30 -5.34 -9.07
N LEU A 69 -2.34 -6.27 -9.00
CA LEU A 69 -1.40 -6.60 -10.07
C LEU A 69 -1.73 -7.89 -10.82
N ASP A 70 -2.72 -8.68 -10.38
CA ASP A 70 -3.03 -9.98 -10.98
C ASP A 70 -3.74 -9.86 -12.33
N GLY A 71 -2.95 -9.57 -13.37
CA GLY A 71 -3.39 -9.39 -14.75
C GLY A 71 -3.99 -10.63 -15.41
N LYS A 72 -3.69 -11.83 -14.90
CA LYS A 72 -4.03 -13.11 -15.54
C LYS A 72 -5.21 -13.83 -14.88
N ARG A 73 -5.39 -13.68 -13.57
CA ARG A 73 -6.40 -14.44 -12.79
C ARG A 73 -7.57 -13.59 -12.30
N SER A 74 -7.51 -12.26 -12.47
CA SER A 74 -8.54 -11.33 -12.00
C SER A 74 -8.98 -10.36 -13.10
N ASP A 75 -10.29 -10.17 -13.25
CA ASP A 75 -10.88 -9.09 -14.08
C ASP A 75 -10.84 -7.72 -13.39
N ARG A 76 -10.33 -7.68 -12.16
CA ARG A 76 -10.23 -6.50 -11.29
C ARG A 76 -8.78 -6.30 -10.88
N ASN A 77 -8.00 -5.69 -11.76
CA ASN A 77 -6.62 -5.26 -11.52
C ASN A 77 -6.36 -3.93 -12.28
N ILE A 78 -5.28 -3.24 -11.94
CA ILE A 78 -5.00 -1.89 -12.47
C ILE A 78 -4.76 -1.90 -13.98
N ILE A 79 -4.17 -2.96 -14.54
CA ILE A 79 -3.91 -3.09 -15.98
C ILE A 79 -5.23 -3.20 -16.73
N LYS A 80 -6.17 -4.03 -16.23
CA LYS A 80 -7.52 -4.16 -16.80
C LYS A 80 -8.33 -2.87 -16.70
N PHE A 81 -8.12 -2.08 -15.64
CA PHE A 81 -8.73 -0.75 -15.55
C PHE A 81 -8.21 0.21 -16.63
N ILE A 82 -6.91 0.21 -16.90
CA ILE A 82 -6.30 1.00 -17.98
C ILE A 82 -6.87 0.54 -19.34
N ASP A 83 -6.86 -0.77 -19.60
CA ASP A 83 -7.37 -1.34 -20.86
C ASP A 83 -8.87 -1.05 -21.07
N PHE A 84 -9.67 -1.14 -20.00
CA PHE A 84 -11.09 -0.81 -20.03
C PHE A 84 -11.30 0.67 -20.36
N SER A 85 -10.55 1.56 -19.72
CA SER A 85 -10.64 3.00 -19.93
C SER A 85 -10.25 3.38 -21.36
N ASP A 86 -9.19 2.78 -21.89
CA ASP A 86 -8.71 3.00 -23.26
C ASP A 86 -9.72 2.53 -24.31
N SER A 87 -10.23 1.30 -24.15
CA SER A 87 -11.20 0.70 -25.08
C SER A 87 -12.51 1.49 -25.14
N ASN A 88 -12.86 2.18 -24.05
CA ASN A 88 -14.11 2.94 -23.92
C ASN A 88 -13.89 4.46 -23.93
N ARG A 89 -12.70 4.94 -24.28
CA ARG A 89 -12.30 6.35 -24.13
C ARG A 89 -13.27 7.35 -24.74
N LEU A 90 -13.89 7.00 -25.88
CA LEU A 90 -14.84 7.86 -26.62
C LEU A 90 -16.25 7.86 -26.01
N ALA A 91 -16.58 6.86 -25.20
CA ALA A 91 -17.86 6.74 -24.50
C ALA A 91 -17.80 7.27 -23.07
N ILE A 92 -16.60 7.45 -22.51
CA ILE A 92 -16.39 8.02 -21.18
C ILE A 92 -16.25 9.54 -21.30
N ASN A 93 -17.08 10.25 -20.53
CA ASN A 93 -17.12 11.70 -20.46
C ASN A 93 -16.17 12.20 -19.37
N TRP A 94 -15.20 13.03 -19.78
CA TRP A 94 -14.28 13.77 -18.94
C TRP A 94 -14.57 15.27 -19.03
N LYS A 95 -14.03 16.06 -18.08
CA LYS A 95 -14.18 17.52 -18.03
C LYS A 95 -13.88 18.21 -19.37
N ASN A 96 -12.80 17.77 -20.02
CA ASN A 96 -12.29 18.38 -21.24
C ASN A 96 -12.50 17.46 -22.46
N GLY A 97 -13.65 16.78 -22.52
CA GLY A 97 -14.01 15.87 -23.61
C GLY A 97 -13.87 14.41 -23.21
N ASN A 98 -13.00 13.68 -23.88
CA ASN A 98 -12.83 12.24 -23.72
C ASN A 98 -11.47 11.90 -23.10
N ILE A 99 -11.26 10.64 -22.72
CA ILE A 99 -9.95 10.19 -22.24
C ILE A 99 -8.90 10.37 -23.35
N PRO A 100 -7.77 11.07 -23.09
CA PRO A 100 -6.71 11.24 -24.08
C PRO A 100 -6.10 9.89 -24.47
N ALA A 101 -5.89 9.66 -25.78
CA ALA A 101 -5.35 8.39 -26.28
C ALA A 101 -3.94 8.08 -25.73
N GLU A 102 -3.11 9.10 -25.54
CA GLU A 102 -1.74 8.93 -25.00
C GLU A 102 -1.72 8.55 -23.51
N LEU A 103 -2.83 8.70 -22.79
CA LEU A 103 -2.88 8.43 -21.35
C LEU A 103 -2.67 6.95 -21.04
N SER A 104 -3.31 6.06 -21.79
CA SER A 104 -3.14 4.59 -21.67
C SER A 104 -1.67 4.19 -21.86
N LYS A 105 -1.01 4.77 -22.88
CA LYS A 105 0.42 4.54 -23.16
C LYS A 105 1.31 5.02 -22.01
N LYS A 106 1.05 6.23 -21.48
CA LYS A 106 1.75 6.78 -20.30
C LYS A 106 1.60 5.85 -19.10
N HIS A 107 0.39 5.40 -18.78
CA HIS A 107 0.12 4.53 -17.63
C HIS A 107 0.76 3.15 -17.79
N LYS A 108 0.71 2.55 -18.99
CA LYS A 108 1.42 1.30 -19.29
C LYS A 108 2.94 1.45 -19.15
N GLY A 109 3.50 2.62 -19.51
CA GLY A 109 4.90 2.95 -19.27
C GLY A 109 5.26 2.95 -17.77
N LEU A 110 4.46 3.61 -16.94
CA LEU A 110 4.66 3.64 -15.47
C LEU A 110 4.64 2.22 -14.87
N ILE A 111 3.72 1.36 -15.32
CA ILE A 111 3.67 -0.04 -14.87
C ILE A 111 4.91 -0.81 -15.34
N ALA A 112 5.35 -0.59 -16.58
CA ALA A 112 6.54 -1.25 -17.14
C ALA A 112 7.82 -0.89 -16.37
N GLU A 113 7.96 0.35 -15.91
CA GLU A 113 9.07 0.80 -15.05
C GLU A 113 9.13 0.02 -13.73
N GLN A 114 7.98 -0.42 -13.22
CA GLN A 114 7.85 -1.19 -11.97
C GLN A 114 7.83 -2.72 -12.19
N GLN A 115 7.96 -3.20 -13.44
CA GLN A 115 7.67 -4.58 -13.78
C GLN A 115 8.55 -5.60 -13.04
N ALA A 116 9.83 -5.27 -12.81
CA ALA A 116 10.73 -6.14 -12.06
C ALA A 116 10.24 -6.36 -10.63
N THR A 117 9.84 -5.28 -9.94
CA THR A 117 9.27 -5.31 -8.59
C THR A 117 7.93 -6.03 -8.56
N ILE A 118 7.04 -5.75 -9.51
CA ILE A 118 5.75 -6.42 -9.67
C ILE A 118 5.93 -7.94 -9.80
N ASN A 119 6.91 -8.38 -10.58
CA ASN A 119 7.21 -9.80 -10.74
C ASN A 119 7.66 -10.42 -9.41
N ARG A 120 8.55 -9.76 -8.66
CA ARG A 120 9.00 -10.25 -7.35
C ARG A 120 7.85 -10.36 -6.36
N ILE A 121 6.99 -9.33 -6.25
CA ILE A 121 5.78 -9.36 -5.40
C ILE A 121 4.85 -10.53 -5.78
N THR A 122 4.61 -10.71 -7.09
CA THR A 122 3.73 -11.77 -7.60
C THR A 122 4.27 -13.16 -7.29
N VAL A 123 5.59 -13.36 -7.46
CA VAL A 123 6.23 -14.64 -7.15
C VAL A 123 6.23 -14.90 -5.64
N ARG A 124 6.52 -13.90 -4.80
CA ARG A 124 6.42 -14.04 -3.32
C ARG A 124 5.02 -14.47 -2.90
N ARG A 125 3.98 -13.84 -3.46
CA ARG A 125 2.60 -14.28 -3.24
C ARG A 125 2.43 -15.75 -3.65
N ASP A 126 2.74 -16.09 -4.89
CA ASP A 126 2.47 -17.43 -5.43
C ASP A 126 3.26 -18.53 -4.73
N LYS A 127 4.49 -18.26 -4.27
CA LYS A 127 5.41 -19.27 -3.72
C LYS A 127 5.32 -19.44 -2.20
N PHE A 128 4.85 -18.41 -1.50
CA PHE A 128 4.88 -18.41 -0.04
C PHE A 128 3.51 -18.11 0.59
N LEU A 129 2.73 -17.21 0.00
CA LEU A 129 1.44 -16.78 0.58
C LEU A 129 0.25 -17.60 0.07
N ALA A 130 0.27 -18.00 -1.20
CA ALA A 130 -0.81 -18.74 -1.85
C ALA A 130 -0.54 -20.25 -1.93
N HIS A 131 0.73 -20.66 -2.00
CA HIS A 131 1.11 -22.07 -2.02
C HIS A 131 2.25 -22.31 -1.03
N SER A 132 2.23 -23.46 -0.35
CA SER A 132 3.34 -23.94 0.48
C SER A 132 4.40 -24.60 -0.42
N ASP A 133 5.07 -23.82 -1.26
CA ASP A 133 6.12 -24.35 -2.12
C ASP A 133 7.24 -24.96 -1.25
N LYS A 134 7.58 -26.22 -1.52
CA LYS A 134 8.49 -27.03 -0.70
C LYS A 134 9.86 -26.38 -0.51
N GLN A 135 10.33 -25.60 -1.50
CA GLN A 135 11.62 -24.91 -1.43
C GLN A 135 11.63 -23.78 -0.39
N TYR A 136 10.53 -23.05 -0.27
CA TYR A 136 10.44 -21.84 0.56
C TYR A 136 9.74 -22.07 1.89
N PHE A 137 8.93 -23.13 2.00
CA PHE A 137 8.22 -23.49 3.23
C PHE A 137 9.18 -23.76 4.40
N LEU A 138 10.31 -24.44 4.14
CA LEU A 138 11.30 -24.77 5.16
C LEU A 138 12.42 -23.73 5.31
N ASN A 139 12.52 -22.77 4.37
CA ASN A 139 13.53 -21.72 4.41
C ASN A 139 12.93 -20.42 3.88
N ARG A 140 12.31 -19.65 4.78
CA ARG A 140 11.71 -18.35 4.45
C ARG A 140 12.74 -17.31 4.02
N ALA A 141 13.94 -17.32 4.61
CA ALA A 141 15.02 -16.40 4.26
C ALA A 141 15.43 -16.53 2.78
N LYS A 142 15.32 -17.74 2.22
CA LYS A 142 15.56 -17.97 0.78
C LYS A 142 14.59 -17.19 -0.11
N LEU A 143 13.37 -16.90 0.35
CA LEU A 143 12.43 -16.07 -0.41
C LEU A 143 12.91 -14.61 -0.48
N ASP A 144 13.55 -14.11 0.58
CA ASP A 144 14.13 -12.77 0.64
C ASP A 144 15.39 -12.67 -0.22
N GLU A 145 16.15 -13.75 -0.35
CA GLU A 145 17.31 -13.86 -1.25
C GLU A 145 16.90 -13.98 -2.73
N ASP A 146 16.00 -14.91 -3.07
CA ASP A 146 15.60 -15.21 -4.45
C ASP A 146 14.70 -14.11 -5.04
N TYR A 147 13.88 -13.46 -4.20
CA TYR A 147 12.92 -12.42 -4.60
C TYR A 147 12.91 -11.25 -3.60
N PRO A 148 13.99 -10.43 -3.55
CA PRO A 148 14.09 -9.32 -2.62
C PRO A 148 13.06 -8.24 -2.96
N VAL A 149 12.32 -7.76 -1.97
CA VAL A 149 11.40 -6.62 -2.12
C VAL A 149 11.57 -5.72 -0.92
N SER A 150 12.10 -4.52 -1.14
CA SER A 150 12.26 -3.51 -0.08
C SER A 150 10.93 -2.78 0.19
N ILE A 151 10.84 -2.08 1.31
CA ILE A 151 9.69 -1.19 1.56
C ILE A 151 9.64 -0.06 0.52
N ASP A 152 10.79 0.47 0.09
CA ASP A 152 10.86 1.51 -0.93
C ASP A 152 10.34 1.02 -2.29
N ASP A 153 10.62 -0.24 -2.65
CA ASP A 153 10.05 -0.90 -3.83
C ASP A 153 8.51 -0.90 -3.76
N LEU A 154 7.95 -1.25 -2.59
CA LEU A 154 6.50 -1.25 -2.36
C LEU A 154 5.91 0.17 -2.46
N ILE A 155 6.59 1.18 -1.90
CA ILE A 155 6.20 2.59 -1.98
C ILE A 155 6.17 3.04 -3.44
N GLY A 156 7.19 2.70 -4.24
CA GLY A 156 7.24 3.04 -5.67
C GLY A 156 6.05 2.48 -6.46
N VAL A 157 5.65 1.24 -6.18
CA VAL A 157 4.47 0.61 -6.79
C VAL A 157 3.18 1.31 -6.37
N VAL A 158 3.01 1.66 -5.09
CA VAL A 158 1.82 2.39 -4.61
C VAL A 158 1.71 3.77 -5.24
N GLN A 159 2.82 4.51 -5.30
CA GLN A 159 2.87 5.83 -5.94
C GLN A 159 2.54 5.74 -7.44
N CYS A 160 2.96 4.67 -8.12
CA CYS A 160 2.54 4.38 -9.49
C CYS A 160 1.01 4.26 -9.60
N PHE A 161 0.36 3.50 -8.71
CA PHE A 161 -1.10 3.35 -8.73
C PHE A 161 -1.81 4.67 -8.40
N GLN A 162 -1.34 5.39 -7.37
CA GLN A 162 -1.89 6.69 -7.00
C GLN A 162 -1.83 7.67 -8.16
N ARG A 163 -0.71 7.72 -8.91
CA ARG A 163 -0.56 8.59 -10.08
C ARG A 163 -1.56 8.26 -11.19
N ILE A 164 -1.73 6.98 -11.50
CA ILE A 164 -2.72 6.51 -12.49
C ILE A 164 -4.13 6.95 -12.06
N LEU A 165 -4.55 6.58 -10.85
CA LEU A 165 -5.90 6.87 -10.36
C LEU A 165 -6.16 8.38 -10.21
N THR A 166 -5.13 9.16 -9.88
CA THR A 166 -5.22 10.62 -9.78
C THR A 166 -5.45 11.27 -11.14
N ASP A 167 -4.74 10.85 -12.19
CA ASP A 167 -4.98 11.34 -13.56
C ASP A 167 -6.45 11.12 -13.97
N HIS A 168 -7.00 9.94 -13.68
CA HIS A 168 -8.40 9.60 -13.95
C HIS A 168 -9.40 10.41 -13.11
N SER A 169 -9.09 10.65 -11.83
CA SER A 169 -9.92 11.44 -10.91
C SER A 169 -10.02 12.91 -11.33
N PHE A 170 -8.89 13.50 -11.73
CA PHE A 170 -8.86 14.85 -12.28
C PHE A 170 -9.65 14.95 -13.58
N GLY A 171 -9.60 13.92 -14.42
CA GLY A 171 -10.42 13.80 -15.63
C GLY A 171 -11.93 13.92 -15.36
N LEU A 172 -12.42 13.34 -14.26
CA LEU A 172 -13.84 13.32 -13.88
C LEU A 172 -14.33 14.51 -13.04
N MET A 173 -13.49 15.51 -12.75
CA MET A 173 -13.81 16.60 -11.81
C MET A 173 -14.01 16.16 -10.35
N SER A 174 -13.67 14.93 -9.98
CA SER A 174 -13.71 14.50 -8.57
C SER A 174 -12.57 15.10 -7.74
N GLY A 175 -11.69 15.90 -8.35
CA GLY A 175 -10.45 16.40 -7.74
C GLY A 175 -9.41 15.30 -7.56
N GLY A 176 -8.23 15.66 -7.08
CA GLY A 176 -7.24 14.69 -6.62
C GLY A 176 -7.58 14.20 -5.22
N ARG A 177 -7.30 12.93 -4.90
CA ARG A 177 -7.31 12.46 -3.51
C ARG A 177 -5.95 12.77 -2.89
N ALA A 178 -5.95 13.37 -1.69
CA ALA A 178 -4.74 13.52 -0.91
C ALA A 178 -4.35 12.19 -0.27
N SER A 179 -3.06 11.85 -0.28
CA SER A 179 -2.52 10.77 0.54
C SER A 179 -2.39 11.25 1.99
N TYR A 180 -2.79 10.43 2.95
CA TYR A 180 -2.69 10.72 4.39
C TYR A 180 -1.53 9.96 5.07
N GLU A 181 -0.55 9.49 4.30
CA GLU A 181 0.60 8.72 4.82
C GLU A 181 1.32 9.41 5.98
N GLY A 182 1.51 10.74 5.89
CA GLY A 182 2.16 11.56 6.93
C GLY A 182 1.50 11.46 8.30
N VAL A 183 0.17 11.30 8.34
CA VAL A 183 -0.58 11.14 9.58
C VAL A 183 -0.19 9.85 10.30
N PHE A 184 0.02 8.77 9.55
CA PHE A 184 0.41 7.47 10.11
C PHE A 184 1.84 7.48 10.63
N TYR A 185 2.78 8.15 9.96
CA TYR A 185 4.14 8.32 10.48
C TYR A 185 4.12 9.04 11.84
N ILE A 186 3.42 10.17 11.92
CA ILE A 186 3.32 10.97 13.16
C ILE A 186 2.61 10.17 14.27
N ALA A 187 1.54 9.45 13.93
CA ALA A 187 0.79 8.66 14.91
C ALA A 187 1.63 7.52 15.49
N VAL A 188 2.37 6.79 14.65
CA VAL A 188 3.26 5.71 15.09
C VAL A 188 4.41 6.25 15.92
N ASP A 189 5.03 7.37 15.51
CA ASP A 189 6.12 7.98 16.27
C ASP A 189 5.63 8.41 17.66
N ASN A 190 4.49 9.09 17.75
CA ASN A 190 3.89 9.47 19.03
C ASN A 190 3.53 8.27 19.91
N LEU A 191 3.00 7.20 19.32
CA LEU A 191 2.64 5.98 20.05
C LEU A 191 3.88 5.29 20.60
N LEU A 192 4.88 5.03 19.75
CA LEU A 192 6.08 4.31 20.14
C LEU A 192 6.93 5.11 21.10
N ASN A 193 7.05 6.44 20.94
CA ASN A 193 7.77 7.28 21.89
C ASN A 193 7.18 7.16 23.31
N LYS A 194 5.85 7.08 23.46
CA LYS A 194 5.20 6.89 24.76
C LYS A 194 5.43 5.51 25.36
N ILE A 195 5.51 4.48 24.53
CA ILE A 195 5.68 3.08 24.97
C ILE A 195 7.15 2.81 25.31
N MET A 196 8.07 3.26 24.46
CA MET A 196 9.49 2.96 24.55
C MET A 196 10.21 3.87 25.56
N TYR A 197 9.73 5.11 25.73
CA TYR A 197 10.32 6.11 26.61
C TYR A 197 9.27 6.75 27.53
N PRO A 198 8.58 5.96 28.37
CA PRO A 198 7.50 6.44 29.24
C PRO A 198 7.96 7.52 30.23
N GLU A 199 9.24 7.51 30.62
CA GLU A 199 9.86 8.51 31.50
C GLU A 199 9.86 9.94 30.91
N HIS A 200 9.80 10.06 29.59
CA HIS A 200 9.65 11.35 28.91
C HIS A 200 8.24 11.94 29.04
N PHE A 201 7.27 11.13 29.47
CA PHE A 201 5.87 11.51 29.61
C PHE A 201 5.46 11.45 31.08
N LYS A 202 5.67 12.57 31.81
CA LYS A 202 5.09 12.73 33.14
C LYS A 202 3.57 12.75 33.03
N TRP A 203 2.91 11.69 33.48
CA TRP A 203 1.46 11.70 33.68
C TRP A 203 1.14 12.68 34.83
N PRO A 204 0.31 13.70 34.62
CA PRO A 204 -0.03 14.65 35.68
C PRO A 204 -1.10 14.05 36.60
N CYS A 205 -0.82 12.96 37.33
CA CYS A 205 -1.70 12.53 38.41
C CYS A 205 -0.91 11.95 39.58
N ALA A 206 -0.95 12.69 40.68
CA ALA A 206 -1.34 12.25 42.03
C ALA A 206 -0.46 12.99 43.04
N ASN A 207 -0.99 14.08 43.60
CA ASN A 207 -0.47 14.58 44.86
C ASN A 207 -0.52 13.41 45.86
N PRO A 208 0.59 12.99 46.47
CA PRO A 208 0.58 11.92 47.47
C PRO A 208 -0.18 12.31 48.75
N ASP A 209 -0.60 13.58 48.88
CA ASP A 209 -1.11 14.16 50.12
C ASP A 209 -2.65 14.15 50.25
N GLU A 210 -3.38 13.52 49.33
CA GLU A 210 -4.83 13.29 49.48
C GLU A 210 -5.10 11.84 49.91
N THR A 211 -4.74 11.53 51.16
CA THR A 211 -5.29 10.39 51.90
C THR A 211 -6.01 10.90 53.15
N PHE A 212 -7.24 10.39 53.30
CA PHE A 212 -8.19 10.53 54.41
C PHE A 212 -7.60 10.65 55.82
#